data_AF-A0AA92BMQ3-F1
#
_entry.id   AF-A0AA92BMQ3-F1
#
_cell.length_a   1.000
_cell.length_b   1.000
_cell.length_c   1.000
_cell.angle_alpha   90.00
_cell.angle_beta   90.00
_cell.angle_gamma   90.00
#
_symmetry.space_group_name_H-M   'P 1'
#
loop_
_entity.id
_entity.type
_entity.pdbx_description
1 polymer ?
#
loop_
_entity_poly.entity_id
_entity_poly.type
_entity_poly.pdbx_seq_one_letter_code
_entity_poly.pdbx_strand_id
1 'polypeptide(L)'
;MGGGANLFRERVASEFKADGDTVVLLSFRVSSMQAFVEVRDHSGSYSCKLSNLNILIELLIDADLQEIFFNCAVSFPQPQSLREFMLSLKQRTGTKLVVAIHEYFLVCPSHFLLDDTGNYCGIPSISRCNTCLTNHPDGFVSLAGERSIVRWRQMWGEFLQTADEVRCFSKSSLMLLERAYPGMGSHAKLSPHYVEPLREVSLPKQPQQHLTIGVIGSISHHKGAGVLEGLAEAIRQANAPVRIVIVGNIDVPYPPEIMKETGPYVQDDLPKIVEKHGISIAFLPSICPETFSFVAHEILSMKLPLISLDLGAQADLVRSLDNGYIAKRLDGPSLLEDILAFNRSLHPLSLKVIS
;
A
#
# COMPACT_ATOMS: atom_id res chain seq x y z
N MET A 1 -8.60 1.09 -7.94
CA MET A 1 -7.21 1.27 -7.42
C MET A 1 -6.21 0.95 -8.51
N GLY A 2 -5.08 1.62 -8.51
CA GLY A 2 -3.85 1.23 -9.22
C GLY A 2 -2.80 0.72 -8.22
N GLY A 3 -1.61 0.38 -8.69
CA GLY A 3 -0.45 0.04 -7.84
C GLY A 3 -0.26 -1.46 -7.58
N GLY A 4 0.41 -1.79 -6.46
CA GLY A 4 0.93 -3.13 -6.16
C GLY A 4 -0.10 -4.26 -6.17
N ALA A 5 -1.32 -4.02 -5.68
CA ALA A 5 -2.39 -5.03 -5.67
C ALA A 5 -2.85 -5.44 -7.08
N ASN A 6 -2.83 -4.51 -8.05
CA ASN A 6 -3.13 -4.85 -9.44
C ASN A 6 -1.95 -5.58 -10.08
N LEU A 7 -0.71 -5.12 -9.86
CA LEU A 7 0.49 -5.80 -10.36
C LEU A 7 0.55 -7.26 -9.88
N PHE A 8 0.22 -7.49 -8.61
CA PHE A 8 0.11 -8.83 -8.06
C PHE A 8 -0.99 -9.65 -8.74
N ARG A 9 -2.20 -9.09 -8.90
CA ARG A 9 -3.29 -9.78 -9.60
C ARG A 9 -2.90 -10.16 -11.04
N GLU A 10 -2.25 -9.25 -11.78
CA GLU A 10 -1.79 -9.53 -13.14
C GLU A 10 -0.71 -10.61 -13.17
N ARG A 11 0.18 -10.66 -12.17
CA ARG A 11 1.18 -11.71 -12.01
C ARG A 11 0.52 -13.08 -11.78
N VAL A 12 -0.39 -13.17 -10.80
CA VAL A 12 -1.13 -14.42 -10.50
C VAL A 12 -1.92 -14.88 -11.72
N ALA A 13 -2.63 -13.97 -12.40
CA ALA A 13 -3.36 -14.31 -13.63
C ALA A 13 -2.42 -14.80 -14.75
N SER A 14 -1.20 -14.28 -14.85
CA SER A 14 -0.22 -14.72 -15.84
C SER A 14 0.36 -16.10 -15.49
N GLU A 15 0.60 -16.36 -14.21
CA GLU A 15 1.07 -17.66 -13.69
C GLU A 15 0.03 -18.76 -13.96
N PHE A 16 -1.23 -18.56 -13.58
CA PHE A 16 -2.31 -19.52 -13.84
C PHE A 16 -2.47 -19.82 -15.34
N LYS A 17 -2.38 -18.78 -16.19
CA LYS A 17 -2.40 -18.98 -17.64
C LYS A 17 -1.22 -19.79 -18.16
N ALA A 18 -0.02 -19.60 -17.59
CA ALA A 18 1.17 -20.34 -17.97
C ALA A 18 1.05 -21.83 -17.59
N ASP A 19 0.32 -22.12 -16.51
CA ASP A 19 -0.02 -23.48 -16.07
C ASP A 19 -1.14 -24.13 -16.91
N GLY A 20 -1.74 -23.37 -17.83
CA GLY A 20 -2.78 -23.85 -18.75
C GLY A 20 -4.21 -23.53 -18.31
N ASP A 21 -4.39 -22.81 -17.20
CA ASP A 21 -5.70 -22.49 -16.67
C ASP A 21 -6.40 -21.35 -17.42
N THR A 22 -7.73 -21.36 -17.35
CA THR A 22 -8.56 -20.22 -17.74
C THR A 22 -8.82 -19.33 -16.53
N VAL A 23 -8.46 -18.05 -16.64
CA VAL A 23 -8.62 -17.08 -15.57
C VAL A 23 -9.87 -16.24 -15.79
N VAL A 24 -10.79 -16.25 -14.83
CA VAL A 24 -12.00 -15.42 -14.82
C VAL A 24 -11.83 -14.28 -13.81
N LEU A 25 -11.65 -13.06 -14.31
CA LEU A 25 -11.45 -11.86 -13.51
C LEU A 25 -12.75 -11.07 -13.40
N LEU A 26 -13.31 -10.99 -12.19
CA LEU A 26 -14.39 -10.07 -11.86
C LEU A 26 -13.80 -8.72 -11.40
N SER A 27 -14.22 -7.63 -12.02
CA SER A 27 -13.75 -6.28 -11.69
C SER A 27 -14.90 -5.27 -11.72
N PHE A 28 -14.79 -4.18 -10.95
CA PHE A 28 -15.72 -3.06 -11.00
C PHE A 28 -15.03 -1.81 -11.56
N ARG A 29 -15.64 -1.18 -12.57
CA ARG A 29 -15.16 0.08 -13.15
C ARG A 29 -15.99 1.24 -12.60
N VAL A 30 -15.36 2.08 -11.78
CA VAL A 30 -16.00 3.26 -11.17
C VAL A 30 -16.46 4.26 -12.23
N SER A 31 -15.69 4.48 -13.29
CA SER A 31 -16.04 5.43 -14.36
C SER A 31 -17.35 5.11 -15.07
N SER A 32 -17.69 3.82 -15.20
CA SER A 32 -18.93 3.37 -15.83
C SER A 32 -19.97 2.85 -14.82
N MET A 33 -19.63 2.82 -13.53
CA MET A 33 -20.42 2.21 -12.45
C MET A 33 -20.93 0.79 -12.78
N GLN A 34 -20.05 -0.05 -13.34
CA GLN A 34 -20.42 -1.37 -13.85
C GLN A 34 -19.41 -2.45 -13.47
N ALA A 35 -19.93 -3.65 -13.20
CA ALA A 35 -19.14 -4.87 -13.08
C ALA A 35 -18.81 -5.42 -14.46
N PHE A 36 -17.60 -5.94 -14.60
CA PHE A 36 -17.08 -6.59 -15.80
C PHE A 36 -16.49 -7.93 -15.43
N VAL A 37 -16.68 -8.89 -16.32
CA VAL A 37 -15.96 -10.15 -16.30
C VAL A 37 -14.99 -10.14 -17.46
N GLU A 38 -13.76 -10.52 -17.19
CA GLU A 38 -12.75 -10.79 -18.20
C GLU A 38 -12.33 -12.25 -18.09
N VAL A 39 -12.49 -13.00 -19.17
CA VAL A 39 -12.01 -14.38 -19.30
C VAL A 39 -10.71 -14.35 -20.08
N ARG A 40 -9.66 -14.95 -19.54
CA ARG A 40 -8.34 -15.02 -20.17
C ARG A 40 -7.89 -16.46 -20.23
N ASP A 41 -7.54 -16.94 -21.42
CA ASP A 41 -7.04 -18.28 -21.66
C ASP A 41 -5.86 -18.24 -22.66
N HIS A 42 -5.45 -19.41 -23.16
CA HIS A 42 -4.38 -19.50 -24.17
C HIS A 42 -4.76 -18.89 -25.52
N SER A 43 -6.06 -18.71 -25.82
CA SER A 43 -6.58 -18.19 -27.08
C SER A 43 -6.66 -16.66 -27.09
N GLY A 44 -6.75 -16.04 -25.91
CA GLY A 44 -6.73 -14.58 -25.77
C GLY A 44 -7.39 -14.09 -24.50
N SER A 45 -7.99 -12.91 -24.58
CA SER A 45 -8.88 -12.37 -23.54
C SER A 45 -10.17 -11.85 -24.13
N TYR A 46 -11.27 -12.13 -23.43
CA TYR A 46 -12.60 -11.62 -23.75
C TYR A 46 -13.16 -10.92 -22.53
N SER A 47 -13.71 -9.72 -22.70
CA SER A 47 -14.34 -8.97 -21.60
C SER A 47 -15.76 -8.56 -21.96
N CYS A 48 -16.67 -8.75 -21.02
CA CYS A 48 -18.06 -8.31 -21.15
C CYS A 48 -18.56 -7.64 -19.88
N LYS A 49 -19.58 -6.80 -20.05
CA LYS A 49 -20.33 -6.24 -18.93
C LYS A 49 -21.14 -7.35 -18.27
N LEU A 50 -21.09 -7.42 -16.95
CA LEU A 50 -21.92 -8.33 -16.18
C LEU A 50 -23.14 -7.60 -15.63
N SER A 51 -24.34 -8.06 -15.98
CA SER A 51 -25.61 -7.53 -15.48
C SER A 51 -26.02 -8.13 -14.15
N ASN A 52 -25.64 -9.39 -13.89
CA ASN A 52 -26.02 -10.13 -12.68
C ASN A 52 -24.93 -11.14 -12.31
N LEU A 53 -24.49 -11.12 -11.04
CA LEU A 53 -23.51 -12.07 -10.50
C LEU A 53 -24.04 -13.52 -10.49
N ASN A 54 -25.34 -13.74 -10.33
CA ASN A 54 -25.91 -15.09 -10.28
C ASN A 54 -25.73 -15.88 -11.59
N ILE A 55 -25.76 -15.20 -12.74
CA ILE A 55 -25.50 -15.85 -14.04
C ILE A 55 -24.08 -16.40 -14.07
N LEU A 56 -23.12 -15.63 -13.54
CA LEU A 56 -21.73 -16.06 -13.47
C LEU A 56 -21.54 -17.23 -12.50
N ILE A 57 -22.31 -17.28 -11.39
CA ILE A 57 -22.25 -18.41 -10.44
C ILE A 57 -22.60 -19.72 -11.13
N GLU A 58 -23.74 -19.80 -11.82
CA GLU A 58 -24.15 -21.05 -12.48
C GLU A 58 -23.13 -21.49 -13.54
N LEU A 59 -22.62 -20.55 -14.34
CA LEU A 59 -21.58 -20.84 -15.34
C LEU A 59 -20.28 -21.38 -14.74
N LEU A 60 -19.87 -20.85 -13.58
CA LEU A 60 -18.64 -21.27 -12.91
C LEU A 60 -18.80 -22.57 -12.12
N ILE A 61 -20.02 -22.93 -11.72
CA ILE A 61 -20.31 -24.19 -11.02
C ILE A 61 -20.33 -25.37 -11.98
N ASP A 62 -20.84 -25.16 -13.19
CA ASP A 62 -20.78 -26.18 -14.24
C ASP A 62 -19.35 -26.34 -14.81
N ALA A 63 -18.45 -25.42 -14.46
CA ALA A 63 -17.02 -25.50 -14.78
C ALA A 63 -16.23 -26.23 -13.68
N ASP A 64 -15.09 -26.81 -14.05
CA ASP A 64 -14.15 -27.44 -13.12
C ASP A 64 -13.29 -26.39 -12.39
N LEU A 65 -13.92 -25.63 -11.49
CA LEU A 65 -13.30 -24.51 -10.78
C LEU A 65 -12.20 -25.01 -9.82
N GLN A 66 -10.94 -24.63 -10.08
CA GLN A 66 -9.78 -25.10 -9.29
C GLN A 66 -9.46 -24.23 -8.08
N GLU A 67 -9.58 -22.90 -8.20
CA GLU A 67 -9.30 -21.96 -7.11
C GLU A 67 -10.18 -20.71 -7.20
N ILE A 68 -10.61 -20.19 -6.03
CA ILE A 68 -11.26 -18.90 -5.86
C ILE A 68 -10.27 -17.97 -5.17
N PHE A 69 -9.92 -16.86 -5.81
CA PHE A 69 -8.94 -15.90 -5.28
C PHE A 69 -9.56 -14.53 -5.01
N PHE A 70 -9.64 -14.12 -3.74
CA PHE A 70 -10.06 -12.77 -3.34
C PHE A 70 -8.84 -11.85 -3.28
N ASN A 71 -8.81 -10.86 -4.17
CA ASN A 71 -7.74 -9.86 -4.22
C ASN A 71 -8.10 -8.55 -3.52
N CYS A 72 -9.32 -8.04 -3.76
CA CYS A 72 -9.78 -6.76 -3.24
C CYS A 72 -11.28 -6.54 -3.53
N ALA A 73 -11.98 -5.86 -2.62
CA ALA A 73 -13.37 -5.43 -2.81
C ALA A 73 -13.55 -3.90 -2.82
N VAL A 74 -12.48 -3.11 -2.65
CA VAL A 74 -12.57 -1.65 -2.69
C VAL A 74 -13.13 -1.20 -4.05
N SER A 75 -14.01 -0.20 -4.03
CA SER A 75 -14.75 0.34 -5.17
C SER A 75 -15.99 -0.44 -5.61
N PHE A 76 -16.24 -1.64 -5.09
CA PHE A 76 -17.54 -2.29 -5.30
C PHE A 76 -18.59 -1.56 -4.44
N PRO A 77 -19.70 -1.06 -5.01
CA PRO A 77 -20.75 -0.34 -4.26
C PRO A 77 -21.58 -1.24 -3.33
N GLN A 78 -21.57 -2.55 -3.60
CA GLN A 78 -22.25 -3.55 -2.80
C GLN A 78 -21.26 -4.68 -2.50
N PRO A 79 -20.27 -4.42 -1.63
CA PRO A 79 -19.22 -5.40 -1.34
C PRO A 79 -19.78 -6.70 -0.73
N GLN A 80 -20.95 -6.63 -0.08
CA GLN A 80 -21.69 -7.82 0.39
C GLN A 80 -22.07 -8.77 -0.74
N SER A 81 -22.42 -8.26 -1.92
CA SER A 81 -22.80 -9.10 -3.07
C SER A 81 -21.58 -9.83 -3.65
N LEU A 82 -20.40 -9.20 -3.62
CA LEU A 82 -19.15 -9.88 -3.99
C LEU A 82 -18.81 -10.98 -2.97
N ARG A 83 -18.97 -10.71 -1.67
CA ARG A 83 -18.82 -11.73 -0.62
C ARG A 83 -19.76 -12.91 -0.84
N GLU A 84 -21.05 -12.66 -1.04
CA GLU A 84 -22.07 -13.68 -1.27
C GLU A 84 -21.75 -14.52 -2.51
N PHE A 85 -21.33 -13.87 -3.60
CA PHE A 85 -20.88 -14.53 -4.81
C PHE A 85 -19.75 -15.54 -4.53
N MET A 86 -18.70 -15.13 -3.82
CA MET A 86 -17.54 -16.00 -3.56
C MET A 86 -17.85 -17.11 -2.56
N LEU A 87 -18.66 -16.83 -1.52
CA LEU A 87 -19.13 -17.85 -0.59
C LEU A 87 -20.02 -18.88 -1.29
N SER A 88 -20.89 -18.45 -2.20
CA SER A 88 -21.74 -19.36 -2.97
C SER A 88 -20.92 -20.32 -3.83
N LEU A 89 -19.89 -19.81 -4.52
CA LEU A 89 -18.95 -20.65 -5.27
C LEU A 89 -18.26 -21.65 -4.35
N LYS A 90 -17.66 -21.20 -3.24
CA LYS A 90 -16.99 -22.07 -2.26
C LYS A 90 -17.92 -23.17 -1.74
N GLN A 91 -19.14 -22.81 -1.35
CA GLN A 91 -20.11 -23.74 -0.77
C GLN A 91 -20.63 -24.78 -1.77
N ARG A 92 -20.87 -24.37 -3.03
CA ARG A 92 -21.46 -25.25 -4.05
C ARG A 92 -20.43 -26.12 -4.77
N THR A 93 -19.17 -25.72 -4.81
CA THR A 93 -18.10 -26.46 -5.51
C THR A 93 -17.10 -27.11 -4.57
N GLY A 94 -16.98 -26.65 -3.31
CA GLY A 94 -15.92 -27.06 -2.39
C GLY A 94 -14.54 -26.45 -2.69
N THR A 95 -14.42 -25.72 -3.81
CA THR A 95 -13.16 -25.15 -4.33
C THR A 95 -12.38 -24.37 -3.29
N LYS A 96 -11.06 -24.45 -3.30
CA LYS A 96 -10.20 -23.67 -2.40
C LYS A 96 -10.44 -22.15 -2.54
N LEU A 97 -10.62 -21.46 -1.42
CA LEU A 97 -10.76 -20.01 -1.31
C LEU A 97 -9.51 -19.40 -0.64
N VAL A 98 -8.78 -18.60 -1.40
CA VAL A 98 -7.62 -17.83 -0.93
C VAL A 98 -8.01 -16.37 -0.81
N VAL A 99 -7.73 -15.75 0.34
CA VAL A 99 -7.99 -14.32 0.60
C VAL A 99 -6.67 -13.60 0.83
N ALA A 100 -6.30 -12.69 -0.07
CA ALA A 100 -5.09 -11.91 0.05
C ALA A 100 -5.35 -10.51 0.65
N ILE A 101 -4.65 -10.18 1.74
CA ILE A 101 -4.80 -8.92 2.47
C ILE A 101 -3.88 -7.84 1.86
N HIS A 102 -4.29 -7.30 0.72
CA HIS A 102 -3.58 -6.18 0.06
C HIS A 102 -3.99 -4.80 0.61
N GLU A 103 -5.10 -4.71 1.31
CA GLU A 103 -5.64 -3.51 1.95
C GLU A 103 -6.35 -3.87 3.26
N TYR A 104 -6.89 -2.87 3.97
CA TYR A 104 -7.66 -3.06 5.21
C TYR A 104 -9.16 -2.79 5.07
N PHE A 105 -9.71 -2.83 3.86
CA PHE A 105 -11.13 -2.73 3.56
C PHE A 105 -11.94 -3.81 4.26
N LEU A 106 -11.44 -5.04 4.29
CA LEU A 106 -12.09 -6.12 5.06
C LEU A 106 -12.23 -5.72 6.53
N VAL A 107 -11.22 -5.06 7.11
CA VAL A 107 -11.20 -4.59 8.50
C VAL A 107 -12.13 -3.39 8.76
N CYS A 108 -12.17 -2.44 7.81
CA CYS A 108 -12.91 -1.19 7.91
C CYS A 108 -13.19 -0.61 6.51
N PRO A 109 -14.37 -0.04 6.22
CA PRO A 109 -14.62 0.65 4.95
C PRO A 109 -13.59 1.76 4.64
N SER A 110 -13.02 2.40 5.67
CA SER A 110 -11.83 3.24 5.54
C SER A 110 -10.59 2.35 5.41
N HIS A 111 -10.34 1.91 4.18
CA HIS A 111 -9.33 0.90 3.84
C HIS A 111 -7.87 1.32 4.09
N PHE A 112 -7.62 2.61 4.31
CA PHE A 112 -6.31 3.13 4.75
C PHE A 112 -6.18 3.22 6.27
N LEU A 113 -7.22 2.87 7.03
CA LEU A 113 -7.31 2.98 8.49
C LEU A 113 -7.09 4.41 9.02
N LEU A 114 -7.43 5.41 8.21
CA LEU A 114 -7.50 6.80 8.64
C LEU A 114 -8.90 7.06 9.24
N ASP A 115 -8.97 7.82 10.32
CA ASP A 115 -10.24 8.23 10.91
C ASP A 115 -10.87 9.42 10.17
N ASP A 116 -11.99 9.93 10.72
CA ASP A 116 -12.76 11.05 10.18
C ASP A 116 -12.00 12.39 10.24
N THR A 117 -10.84 12.42 10.91
CA THR A 117 -9.91 13.55 10.93
C THR A 117 -8.70 13.35 10.00
N GLY A 118 -8.63 12.22 9.29
CA GLY A 118 -7.54 11.89 8.37
C GLY A 118 -6.31 11.28 9.05
N ASN A 119 -6.38 10.95 10.34
CA ASN A 119 -5.26 10.40 11.11
C ASN A 119 -5.35 8.88 11.23
N TYR A 120 -4.20 8.19 11.24
CA TYR A 120 -4.19 6.75 11.47
C TYR A 120 -4.80 6.39 12.83
N CYS A 121 -5.86 5.58 12.80
CA CYS A 121 -6.66 5.29 13.99
C CYS A 121 -6.16 4.08 14.79
N GLY A 122 -5.33 3.23 14.19
CA GLY A 122 -4.81 2.03 14.83
C GLY A 122 -5.87 1.01 15.25
N ILE A 123 -7.06 1.01 14.63
CA ILE A 123 -8.17 0.11 14.97
C ILE A 123 -8.58 0.31 16.45
N PRO A 124 -9.26 1.42 16.78
CA PRO A 124 -9.65 1.74 18.15
C PRO A 124 -10.88 0.91 18.60
N SER A 125 -11.46 1.28 19.74
CA SER A 125 -12.69 0.65 20.25
C SER A 125 -13.83 0.68 19.23
N ILE A 126 -14.76 -0.27 19.37
CA ILE A 126 -15.97 -0.35 18.53
C ILE A 126 -16.79 0.94 18.58
N SER A 127 -16.93 1.55 19.77
CA SER A 127 -17.65 2.82 19.94
C SER A 127 -17.01 3.95 19.12
N ARG A 128 -15.69 4.12 19.19
CA ARG A 128 -14.96 5.13 18.41
C ARG A 128 -15.09 4.86 16.91
N CYS A 129 -14.97 3.60 16.49
CA CYS A 129 -15.13 3.23 15.08
C CYS A 129 -16.53 3.57 14.54
N ASN A 130 -17.61 3.30 15.28
CA ASN A 130 -18.97 3.62 14.84
C ASN A 130 -19.21 5.14 14.73
N THR A 131 -18.71 5.92 15.70
CA THR A 131 -18.76 7.39 15.63
C THR A 131 -17.99 7.89 14.41
N CYS A 132 -16.78 7.39 14.20
CA CYS A 132 -15.94 7.72 13.05
C CYS A 132 -16.65 7.41 11.73
N LEU A 133 -17.14 6.18 11.53
CA LEU A 133 -17.83 5.78 10.29
C LEU A 133 -19.06 6.63 9.98
N THR A 134 -19.79 7.08 11.01
CA THR A 134 -20.96 7.96 10.85
C THR A 134 -20.55 9.33 10.30
N ASN A 135 -19.41 9.87 10.75
CA ASN A 135 -18.91 11.18 10.37
C ASN A 135 -17.91 11.15 9.19
N HIS A 136 -17.51 9.96 8.75
CA HIS A 136 -16.35 9.81 7.86
C HIS A 136 -16.62 10.46 6.50
N PRO A 137 -15.78 11.42 6.06
CA PRO A 137 -16.01 12.17 4.83
C PRO A 137 -15.58 11.44 3.56
N ASP A 138 -15.05 10.22 3.69
CA ASP A 138 -14.40 9.52 2.58
C ASP A 138 -15.46 8.91 1.63
N GLY A 139 -15.23 9.10 0.34
CA GLY A 139 -16.14 8.65 -0.71
C GLY A 139 -16.27 7.12 -0.79
N PHE A 140 -15.21 6.36 -0.49
CA PHE A 140 -15.27 4.89 -0.47
C PHE A 140 -16.03 4.37 0.74
N VAL A 141 -15.89 5.02 1.91
CA VAL A 141 -16.73 4.71 3.08
C VAL A 141 -18.20 4.94 2.74
N SER A 142 -18.51 6.03 2.03
CA SER A 142 -19.87 6.32 1.58
C SER A 142 -20.38 5.36 0.51
N LEU A 143 -19.52 4.94 -0.41
CA LEU A 143 -19.82 3.98 -1.45
C LEU A 143 -20.13 2.59 -0.88
N ALA A 144 -19.43 2.17 0.18
CA ALA A 144 -19.64 0.87 0.84
C ALA A 144 -20.97 0.79 1.61
N GLY A 145 -21.55 1.93 2.01
CA GLY A 145 -22.89 2.05 2.59
C GLY A 145 -23.03 1.62 4.06
N GLU A 146 -22.36 0.56 4.51
CA GLU A 146 -22.44 0.09 5.90
C GLU A 146 -21.68 1.01 6.86
N ARG A 147 -22.36 1.45 7.93
CA ARG A 147 -21.84 2.40 8.93
C ARG A 147 -21.64 1.80 10.33
N SER A 148 -22.00 0.53 10.50
CA SER A 148 -21.72 -0.26 11.70
C SER A 148 -20.44 -1.07 11.51
N ILE A 149 -19.39 -0.72 12.26
CA ILE A 149 -18.14 -1.51 12.25
C ILE A 149 -18.38 -2.95 12.73
N VAL A 150 -19.39 -3.15 13.60
CA VAL A 150 -19.75 -4.47 14.12
C VAL A 150 -20.28 -5.35 13.01
N ARG A 151 -21.25 -4.85 12.23
CA ARG A 151 -21.80 -5.59 11.08
C ARG A 151 -20.73 -5.82 10.01
N TRP A 152 -19.93 -4.79 9.73
CA TRP A 152 -18.84 -4.88 8.77
C TRP A 152 -17.86 -6.00 9.13
N ARG A 153 -17.36 -6.00 10.37
CA ARG A 153 -16.42 -7.01 10.84
C ARG A 153 -17.09 -8.37 11.00
N GLN A 154 -18.35 -8.46 11.42
CA GLN A 154 -19.04 -9.75 11.44
C GLN A 154 -19.10 -10.37 10.03
N MET A 155 -19.59 -9.59 9.06
CA MET A 155 -19.72 -10.03 7.66
C MET A 155 -18.38 -10.52 7.08
N TRP A 156 -17.33 -9.71 7.19
CA TRP A 156 -16.02 -10.08 6.65
C TRP A 156 -15.29 -11.12 7.50
N GLY A 157 -15.54 -11.15 8.81
CA GLY A 157 -15.01 -12.19 9.70
C GLY A 157 -15.51 -13.58 9.32
N GLU A 158 -16.81 -13.72 9.03
CA GLU A 158 -17.40 -14.96 8.50
C GLU A 158 -16.76 -15.38 7.16
N PHE A 159 -16.47 -14.41 6.28
CA PHE A 159 -15.80 -14.66 5.01
C PHE A 159 -14.35 -15.16 5.22
N LEU A 160 -13.59 -14.49 6.07
CA LEU A 160 -12.21 -14.85 6.41
C LEU A 160 -12.12 -16.22 7.09
N GLN A 161 -13.07 -16.56 7.97
CA GLN A 161 -13.13 -17.87 8.63
C GLN A 161 -13.45 -19.01 7.66
N THR A 162 -14.15 -18.73 6.56
CA THR A 162 -14.47 -19.71 5.51
C THR A 162 -13.31 -19.93 4.54
N ALA A 163 -12.34 -19.01 4.50
CA ALA A 163 -11.19 -19.11 3.61
C ALA A 163 -10.26 -20.26 4.04
N ASP A 164 -9.81 -21.05 3.06
CA ASP A 164 -8.81 -22.10 3.29
C ASP A 164 -7.42 -21.49 3.53
N GLU A 165 -7.17 -20.29 3.00
CA GLU A 165 -5.96 -19.52 3.25
C GLU A 165 -6.28 -18.02 3.36
N VAL A 166 -5.82 -17.39 4.43
CA VAL A 166 -5.73 -15.94 4.53
C VAL A 166 -4.26 -15.54 4.41
N ARG A 167 -3.91 -14.77 3.37
CA ARG A 167 -2.52 -14.42 3.04
C ARG A 167 -2.23 -12.97 3.42
N CYS A 168 -1.27 -12.78 4.30
CA CYS A 168 -0.73 -11.48 4.70
C CYS A 168 0.69 -11.28 4.17
N PHE A 169 1.07 -10.03 3.89
CA PHE A 169 2.35 -9.71 3.24
C PHE A 169 3.38 -9.08 4.18
N SER A 170 2.99 -8.78 5.42
CA SER A 170 3.87 -8.23 6.45
C SER A 170 3.42 -8.62 7.86
N LYS A 171 4.34 -8.55 8.83
CA LYS A 171 4.01 -8.74 10.25
C LYS A 171 2.99 -7.71 10.73
N SER A 172 3.12 -6.45 10.29
CA SER A 172 2.15 -5.40 10.59
C SER A 172 0.73 -5.73 10.10
N SER A 173 0.58 -6.25 8.86
CA SER A 173 -0.73 -6.68 8.35
C SER A 173 -1.36 -7.82 9.17
N LEU A 174 -0.56 -8.80 9.61
CA LEU A 174 -1.02 -9.86 10.53
C LEU A 174 -1.49 -9.30 11.88
N MET A 175 -0.70 -8.42 12.49
CA MET A 175 -1.03 -7.81 13.78
C MET A 175 -2.32 -6.99 13.70
N LEU A 176 -2.52 -6.23 12.63
CA LEU A 176 -3.73 -5.43 12.43
C LEU A 176 -4.95 -6.31 12.13
N LEU A 177 -4.76 -7.41 11.42
CA LEU A 177 -5.81 -8.39 11.20
C LEU A 177 -6.23 -9.08 12.50
N GLU A 178 -5.27 -9.54 13.32
CA GLU A 178 -5.52 -10.13 14.65
C GLU A 178 -6.23 -9.14 15.58
N ARG A 179 -5.85 -7.85 15.54
CA ARG A 179 -6.50 -6.80 16.32
C ARG A 179 -7.96 -6.58 15.90
N ALA A 180 -8.27 -6.69 14.62
CA ALA A 180 -9.64 -6.57 14.11
C ALA A 180 -10.47 -7.84 14.36
N TYR A 181 -9.83 -9.01 14.27
CA TYR A 181 -10.41 -10.34 14.32
C TYR A 181 -9.56 -11.24 15.24
N PRO A 182 -9.83 -11.26 16.54
CA PRO A 182 -9.08 -12.10 17.47
C PRO A 182 -9.07 -13.57 17.04
N GLY A 183 -7.87 -14.17 16.99
CA GLY A 183 -7.61 -15.52 16.50
C GLY A 183 -7.24 -15.62 15.01
N MET A 184 -7.58 -14.62 14.19
CA MET A 184 -7.35 -14.66 12.74
C MET A 184 -5.86 -14.64 12.36
N GLY A 185 -5.01 -14.00 13.17
CA GLY A 185 -3.57 -13.97 12.96
C GLY A 185 -2.92 -15.35 13.00
N SER A 186 -3.52 -16.31 13.72
CA SER A 186 -3.07 -17.71 13.75
C SER A 186 -3.49 -18.52 12.53
N HIS A 187 -4.60 -18.12 11.89
CA HIS A 187 -5.11 -18.73 10.65
C HIS A 187 -4.43 -18.14 9.40
N ALA A 188 -3.91 -16.92 9.51
CA ALA A 188 -3.27 -16.23 8.41
C ALA A 188 -1.81 -16.66 8.18
N LYS A 189 -1.45 -16.82 6.91
CA LYS A 189 -0.09 -17.14 6.46
C LYS A 189 0.65 -15.88 6.05
N LEU A 190 1.88 -15.72 6.55
CA LEU A 190 2.80 -14.69 6.07
C LEU A 190 3.44 -15.16 4.75
N SER A 191 3.22 -14.41 3.68
CA SER A 191 3.81 -14.66 2.35
C SER A 191 4.19 -13.34 1.69
N PRO A 192 5.30 -12.69 2.12
CA PRO A 192 5.73 -11.39 1.57
C PRO A 192 5.92 -11.45 0.05
N HIS A 193 5.70 -10.33 -0.64
CA HIS A 193 5.93 -10.28 -2.08
C HIS A 193 7.42 -10.33 -2.42
N TYR A 194 7.71 -10.92 -3.58
CA TYR A 194 9.02 -10.80 -4.21
C TYR A 194 9.10 -9.52 -5.04
N VAL A 195 10.20 -8.79 -4.85
CA VAL A 195 10.57 -7.58 -5.59
C VAL A 195 11.90 -7.85 -6.27
N GLU A 196 11.92 -7.71 -7.60
CA GLU A 196 13.16 -7.85 -8.38
C GLU A 196 14.16 -6.78 -7.92
N PRO A 197 15.39 -7.15 -7.55
CA PRO A 197 16.36 -6.19 -7.03
C PRO A 197 16.82 -5.23 -8.12
N LEU A 198 16.80 -3.93 -7.81
CA LEU A 198 17.44 -2.90 -8.60
C LEU A 198 18.95 -2.87 -8.33
N ARG A 199 19.72 -2.34 -9.29
CA ARG A 199 21.15 -2.11 -9.08
C ARG A 199 21.40 -1.07 -7.99
N GLU A 200 22.54 -1.22 -7.31
CA GLU A 200 23.06 -0.20 -6.41
C GLU A 200 23.33 1.12 -7.17
N VAL A 201 23.05 2.23 -6.49
CA VAL A 201 23.31 3.58 -7.03
C VAL A 201 24.73 4.02 -6.70
N SER A 202 25.37 4.69 -7.66
CA SER A 202 26.69 5.27 -7.48
C SER A 202 26.58 6.78 -7.28
N LEU A 203 26.49 7.21 -6.03
CA LEU A 203 26.45 8.62 -5.68
C LEU A 203 27.87 9.21 -5.52
N PRO A 204 28.11 10.45 -5.95
CA PRO A 204 29.40 11.11 -5.73
C PRO A 204 29.68 11.24 -4.23
N LYS A 205 30.93 10.92 -3.84
CA LYS A 205 31.43 11.18 -2.47
C LYS A 205 31.49 12.71 -2.28
N GLN A 206 30.95 13.17 -1.15
CA GLN A 206 30.81 14.57 -0.67
C GLN A 206 31.93 15.57 -1.08
N PRO A 207 31.66 16.90 -1.08
CA PRO A 207 30.44 17.53 -0.56
C PRO A 207 29.42 17.92 -1.63
N GLN A 208 28.15 17.59 -1.38
CA GLN A 208 27.02 18.16 -2.12
C GLN A 208 26.58 19.47 -1.46
N GLN A 209 26.13 20.44 -2.26
CA GLN A 209 25.64 21.73 -1.77
C GLN A 209 24.37 21.61 -0.91
N HIS A 210 23.53 20.61 -1.18
CA HIS A 210 22.28 20.34 -0.47
C HIS A 210 22.15 18.86 -0.15
N LEU A 211 21.52 18.53 0.98
CA LEU A 211 20.96 17.19 1.21
C LEU A 211 19.76 17.01 0.28
N THR A 212 19.78 16.00 -0.59
CA THR A 212 18.66 15.69 -1.47
C THR A 212 17.88 14.50 -0.92
N ILE A 213 16.66 14.76 -0.47
CA ILE A 213 15.71 13.74 -0.01
C ILE A 213 14.89 13.25 -1.22
N GLY A 214 14.86 11.96 -1.45
CA GLY A 214 14.02 11.33 -2.46
C GLY A 214 12.71 10.81 -1.86
N VAL A 215 11.59 11.10 -2.50
CA VAL A 215 10.29 10.48 -2.19
C VAL A 215 9.79 9.81 -3.46
N ILE A 216 9.56 8.50 -3.43
CA ILE A 216 9.31 7.70 -4.63
C ILE A 216 7.83 7.27 -4.67
N GLY A 217 7.16 7.52 -5.80
CA GLY A 217 5.77 7.11 -6.06
C GLY A 217 4.80 8.28 -6.27
N SER A 218 3.51 7.94 -6.39
CA SER A 218 2.42 8.91 -6.42
C SER A 218 1.98 9.24 -4.99
N ILE A 219 2.22 10.47 -4.55
CA ILE A 219 2.08 10.93 -3.18
C ILE A 219 0.75 11.66 -3.01
N SER A 220 -0.29 10.88 -2.74
CA SER A 220 -1.60 11.36 -2.32
C SER A 220 -1.66 11.59 -0.80
N HIS A 221 -2.81 12.03 -0.27
CA HIS A 221 -3.01 12.30 1.15
C HIS A 221 -2.54 11.14 2.07
N HIS A 222 -3.02 9.91 1.84
CA HIS A 222 -2.65 8.74 2.65
C HIS A 222 -1.17 8.33 2.48
N LYS A 223 -0.55 8.73 1.38
CA LYS A 223 0.89 8.57 1.13
C LYS A 223 1.73 9.68 1.75
N GLY A 224 1.14 10.64 2.46
CA GLY A 224 1.86 11.62 3.26
C GLY A 224 2.09 12.97 2.59
N ALA A 225 1.25 13.35 1.63
CA ALA A 225 1.37 14.65 0.95
C ALA A 225 1.44 15.85 1.92
N GLY A 226 0.59 15.86 2.97
CA GLY A 226 0.62 16.91 4.00
C GLY A 226 1.87 16.88 4.89
N VAL A 227 2.49 15.70 5.08
CA VAL A 227 3.77 15.58 5.81
C VAL A 227 4.89 16.25 5.00
N LEU A 228 4.88 16.08 3.68
CA LEU A 228 5.84 16.73 2.80
C LEU A 228 5.64 18.25 2.72
N GLU A 229 4.41 18.72 2.69
CA GLU A 229 4.09 20.15 2.75
C GLU A 229 4.67 20.77 4.02
N GLY A 230 4.40 20.18 5.19
CA GLY A 230 4.93 20.64 6.47
C GLY A 230 6.47 20.62 6.52
N LEU A 231 7.09 19.56 5.99
CA LEU A 231 8.56 19.46 5.92
C LEU A 231 9.16 20.52 4.99
N ALA A 232 8.55 20.76 3.82
CA ALA A 232 9.03 21.76 2.87
C ALA A 232 8.93 23.18 3.43
N GLU A 233 7.85 23.48 4.15
CA GLU A 233 7.70 24.75 4.86
C GLU A 233 8.79 24.93 5.92
N ALA A 234 9.06 23.89 6.71
CA ALA A 234 10.12 23.94 7.72
C ALA A 234 11.52 24.13 7.11
N ILE A 235 11.81 23.47 5.98
CA ILE A 235 13.07 23.66 5.24
C ILE A 235 13.20 25.12 4.81
N ARG A 236 12.13 25.69 4.24
CA ARG A 236 12.09 27.08 3.77
C ARG A 236 12.30 28.07 4.92
N GLN A 237 11.58 27.90 6.03
CA GLN A 237 11.67 28.78 7.21
C GLN A 237 13.06 28.73 7.86
N ALA A 238 13.66 27.54 7.94
CA ALA A 238 15.00 27.36 8.49
C ALA A 238 16.12 27.77 7.52
N ASN A 239 15.80 28.07 6.26
CA ASN A 239 16.75 28.22 5.16
C ASN A 239 17.76 27.05 5.13
N ALA A 240 17.27 25.83 5.37
CA ALA A 240 18.11 24.65 5.49
C ALA A 240 18.64 24.22 4.11
N PRO A 241 19.89 23.73 4.00
CA PRO A 241 20.46 23.27 2.74
C PRO A 241 19.91 21.87 2.38
N VAL A 242 18.60 21.77 2.21
CA VAL A 242 17.85 20.55 1.97
C VAL A 242 16.89 20.78 0.81
N ARG A 243 16.75 19.80 -0.07
CA ARG A 243 15.73 19.79 -1.13
C ARG A 243 15.05 18.44 -1.20
N ILE A 244 13.83 18.42 -1.71
CA ILE A 244 13.03 17.20 -1.88
C ILE A 244 12.81 16.95 -3.37
N VAL A 245 13.10 15.73 -3.82
CA VAL A 245 12.82 15.27 -5.17
C VAL A 245 11.77 14.17 -5.09
N ILE A 246 10.61 14.43 -5.67
CA ILE A 246 9.53 13.47 -5.81
C ILE A 246 9.72 12.73 -7.12
N VAL A 247 10.14 11.48 -7.02
CA VAL A 247 10.25 10.57 -8.16
C VAL A 247 8.86 9.99 -8.42
N GLY A 248 8.08 10.69 -9.24
CA GLY A 248 6.65 10.47 -9.39
C GLY A 248 5.89 11.78 -9.37
N ASN A 249 4.74 11.78 -8.69
CA ASN A 249 3.81 12.91 -8.62
C ASN A 249 3.32 13.16 -7.19
N ILE A 250 2.87 14.36 -6.87
CA ILE A 250 2.23 14.73 -5.60
C ILE A 250 0.91 15.47 -5.85
N ASP A 251 -0.10 15.15 -5.04
CA ASP A 251 -1.46 15.68 -5.22
C ASP A 251 -1.75 16.96 -4.42
N VAL A 252 -0.71 17.69 -4.00
CA VAL A 252 -0.84 18.97 -3.28
C VAL A 252 0.11 20.02 -3.85
N PRO A 253 -0.24 21.33 -3.77
CA PRO A 253 0.70 22.40 -4.08
C PRO A 253 1.97 22.30 -3.23
N TYR A 254 3.11 22.69 -3.81
CA TYR A 254 4.38 22.67 -3.11
C TYR A 254 5.27 23.85 -3.51
N PRO A 255 6.20 24.29 -2.64
CA PRO A 255 7.18 25.32 -2.96
C PRO A 255 8.24 24.78 -3.95
N PRO A 256 8.30 25.26 -5.22
CA PRO A 256 9.21 24.73 -6.24
C PRO A 256 10.69 25.03 -5.96
N GLU A 257 10.98 25.96 -5.06
CA GLU A 257 12.33 26.25 -4.58
C GLU A 257 12.88 25.15 -3.65
N ILE A 258 11.99 24.37 -3.00
CA ILE A 258 12.36 23.26 -2.11
C ILE A 258 12.08 21.90 -2.74
N MET A 259 10.97 21.78 -3.48
CA MET A 259 10.45 20.50 -3.98
C MET A 259 10.44 20.45 -5.51
N LYS A 260 10.74 19.27 -6.07
CA LYS A 260 10.70 19.02 -7.51
C LYS A 260 10.09 17.66 -7.83
N GLU A 261 9.08 17.63 -8.69
CA GLU A 261 8.57 16.41 -9.31
C GLU A 261 9.41 16.00 -10.54
N THR A 262 9.56 14.69 -10.74
CA THR A 262 10.10 14.14 -11.99
C THR A 262 9.03 13.67 -12.96
N GLY A 263 7.79 13.48 -12.49
CA GLY A 263 6.73 12.81 -13.21
C GLY A 263 6.82 11.27 -13.14
N PRO A 264 5.93 10.57 -13.86
CA PRO A 264 5.90 9.10 -13.90
C PRO A 264 7.24 8.50 -14.32
N TYR A 265 7.56 7.33 -13.78
CA TYR A 265 8.81 6.63 -14.05
C TYR A 265 8.58 5.14 -14.34
N VAL A 266 9.55 4.54 -15.03
CA VAL A 266 9.68 3.08 -15.14
C VAL A 266 10.58 2.60 -14.02
N GLN A 267 10.20 1.51 -13.35
CA GLN A 267 10.88 0.98 -12.17
C GLN A 267 12.39 0.80 -12.40
N ASP A 268 12.79 0.26 -13.55
CA ASP A 268 14.20 0.01 -13.91
C ASP A 268 15.04 1.29 -14.07
N ASP A 269 14.41 2.44 -14.27
CA ASP A 269 15.09 3.73 -14.37
C ASP A 269 15.31 4.41 -13.01
N LEU A 270 14.71 3.90 -11.92
CA LEU A 270 14.87 4.46 -10.57
C LEU A 270 16.33 4.74 -10.19
N PRO A 271 17.29 3.80 -10.40
CA PRO A 271 18.69 4.07 -10.06
C PRO A 271 19.27 5.27 -10.82
N LYS A 272 18.93 5.43 -12.11
CA LYS A 272 19.39 6.56 -12.93
C LYS A 272 18.78 7.87 -12.46
N ILE A 273 17.51 7.86 -12.06
CA ILE A 273 16.81 9.05 -11.54
C ILE A 273 17.44 9.47 -10.20
N VAL A 274 17.68 8.52 -9.31
CA VAL A 274 18.37 8.74 -8.02
C VAL A 274 19.72 9.40 -8.23
N GLU A 275 20.55 8.87 -9.12
CA GLU A 275 21.88 9.42 -9.42
C GLU A 275 21.81 10.80 -10.07
N LYS A 276 20.95 10.97 -11.08
CA LYS A 276 20.74 12.24 -11.79
C LYS A 276 20.37 13.37 -10.84
N HIS A 277 19.54 13.07 -9.83
CA HIS A 277 19.06 14.03 -8.86
C HIS A 277 19.93 14.09 -7.60
N GLY A 278 20.94 13.23 -7.47
CA GLY A 278 21.81 13.16 -6.29
C GLY A 278 21.05 12.80 -5.02
N ILE A 279 19.96 12.03 -5.12
CA ILE A 279 19.15 11.59 -3.97
C ILE A 279 20.02 10.74 -3.05
N SER A 280 20.31 11.24 -1.85
CA SER A 280 21.22 10.59 -0.90
C SER A 280 20.52 9.95 0.29
N ILE A 281 19.26 10.29 0.53
CA ILE A 281 18.38 9.67 1.52
C ILE A 281 16.99 9.55 0.90
N ALA A 282 16.33 8.41 1.08
CA ALA A 282 14.94 8.24 0.71
C ALA A 282 14.02 8.39 1.93
N PHE A 283 12.81 8.92 1.71
CA PHE A 283 11.79 9.12 2.74
C PHE A 283 10.45 8.57 2.29
N LEU A 284 9.81 7.77 3.16
CA LEU A 284 8.47 7.23 3.01
C LEU A 284 7.52 7.93 4.00
N PRO A 285 6.82 9.00 3.57
CA PRO A 285 5.97 9.82 4.44
C PRO A 285 4.58 9.22 4.70
N SER A 286 4.31 7.98 4.29
CA SER A 286 2.96 7.42 4.33
C SER A 286 2.38 7.41 5.75
N ILE A 287 1.21 8.04 5.88
CA ILE A 287 0.42 8.14 7.12
C ILE A 287 -0.57 6.98 7.28
N CYS A 288 -0.62 6.05 6.32
CA CYS A 288 -1.36 4.80 6.45
C CYS A 288 -0.38 3.63 6.61
N PRO A 289 -0.75 2.58 7.37
CA PRO A 289 0.03 1.36 7.35
C PRO A 289 -0.06 0.74 5.96
N GLU A 290 1.07 0.49 5.30
CA GLU A 290 1.07 -0.32 4.09
C GLU A 290 1.04 -1.81 4.45
N THR A 291 0.32 -2.62 3.68
CA THR A 291 0.30 -4.09 3.84
C THR A 291 1.61 -4.71 3.37
N PHE A 292 2.22 -4.11 2.35
CA PHE A 292 3.57 -4.35 1.83
C PHE A 292 4.06 -3.10 1.10
N SER A 293 5.35 -2.79 1.19
CA SER A 293 5.92 -1.58 0.57
C SER A 293 6.93 -1.93 -0.54
N PHE A 294 6.45 -2.04 -1.78
CA PHE A 294 7.31 -2.27 -2.95
C PHE A 294 8.43 -1.23 -3.05
N VAL A 295 8.08 0.04 -2.83
CA VAL A 295 9.03 1.16 -2.87
C VAL A 295 10.12 1.02 -1.81
N ALA A 296 9.78 0.58 -0.59
CA ALA A 296 10.80 0.36 0.44
C ALA A 296 11.81 -0.74 0.05
N HIS A 297 11.35 -1.80 -0.61
CA HIS A 297 12.21 -2.86 -1.15
C HIS A 297 13.08 -2.39 -2.33
N GLU A 298 12.55 -1.53 -3.21
CA GLU A 298 13.31 -0.89 -4.30
C GLU A 298 14.44 -0.01 -3.75
N ILE A 299 14.12 0.83 -2.76
CA ILE A 299 15.08 1.71 -2.06
C ILE A 299 16.19 0.87 -1.41
N LEU A 300 15.81 -0.20 -0.72
CA LEU A 300 16.75 -1.13 -0.09
C LEU A 300 17.70 -1.75 -1.12
N SER A 301 17.17 -2.18 -2.28
CA SER A 301 17.97 -2.77 -3.36
C SER A 301 19.01 -1.78 -3.90
N MET A 302 18.65 -0.50 -3.98
CA MET A 302 19.57 0.58 -4.36
C MET A 302 20.58 0.95 -3.25
N LYS A 303 20.48 0.37 -2.05
CA LYS A 303 21.29 0.67 -0.85
C LYS A 303 21.22 2.13 -0.38
N LEU A 304 20.09 2.78 -0.57
CA LEU A 304 19.85 4.12 -0.04
C LEU A 304 19.51 4.06 1.46
N PRO A 305 20.02 4.99 2.28
CA PRO A 305 19.48 5.24 3.62
C PRO A 305 17.99 5.58 3.53
N LEU A 306 17.19 5.01 4.43
CA LEU A 306 15.74 5.09 4.36
C LEU A 306 15.12 5.59 5.67
N ILE A 307 14.28 6.60 5.53
CA ILE A 307 13.46 7.13 6.61
C ILE A 307 12.00 6.74 6.37
N SER A 308 11.27 6.33 7.40
CA SER A 308 9.82 6.20 7.32
C SER A 308 9.13 6.72 8.57
N LEU A 309 7.82 6.94 8.48
CA LEU A 309 6.97 7.03 9.66
C LEU A 309 6.82 5.65 10.31
N ASP A 310 6.40 5.62 11.57
CA ASP A 310 6.20 4.39 12.33
C ASP A 310 4.85 3.70 12.03
N LEU A 311 4.67 3.25 10.79
CA LEU A 311 3.44 2.62 10.35
C LEU A 311 3.71 1.46 9.40
N GLY A 312 2.87 0.42 9.48
CA GLY A 312 2.77 -0.62 8.45
C GLY A 312 4.04 -1.43 8.17
N ALA A 313 4.01 -2.10 7.02
CA ALA A 313 5.13 -2.87 6.49
C ALA A 313 6.36 -2.02 6.18
N GLN A 314 6.17 -0.75 5.80
CA GLN A 314 7.28 0.15 5.51
C GLN A 314 8.15 0.37 6.76
N ALA A 315 7.54 0.57 7.93
CA ALA A 315 8.28 0.71 9.18
C ALA A 315 8.91 -0.60 9.65
N ASP A 316 8.24 -1.73 9.45
CA ASP A 316 8.81 -3.06 9.74
C ASP A 316 10.12 -3.26 8.96
N LEU A 317 10.14 -2.89 7.67
CA LEU A 317 11.34 -3.01 6.85
C LEU A 317 12.42 -2.03 7.31
N VAL A 318 12.09 -0.75 7.51
CA VAL A 318 13.07 0.27 7.93
C VAL A 318 13.77 -0.08 9.24
N ARG A 319 13.04 -0.63 10.22
CA ARG A 319 13.65 -1.08 11.48
C ARG A 319 14.67 -2.21 11.32
N SER A 320 14.58 -2.98 10.23
CA SER A 320 15.51 -4.08 9.96
C SER A 320 16.80 -3.62 9.28
N LEU A 321 16.91 -2.34 8.91
CA LEU A 321 18.05 -1.80 8.17
C LEU A 321 19.05 -1.13 9.11
N ASP A 322 20.34 -1.36 8.89
CA ASP A 322 21.42 -0.65 9.59
C ASP A 322 21.40 0.86 9.28
N ASN A 323 20.96 1.22 8.08
CA ASN A 323 20.80 2.59 7.60
C ASN A 323 19.30 2.98 7.49
N GLY A 324 18.47 2.44 8.39
CA GLY A 324 17.07 2.80 8.53
C GLY A 324 16.82 3.76 9.69
N TYR A 325 15.87 4.67 9.54
CA TYR A 325 15.42 5.55 10.63
C TYR A 325 13.90 5.69 10.68
N ILE A 326 13.32 5.43 11.85
CA ILE A 326 11.91 5.69 12.12
C ILE A 326 11.78 7.10 12.68
N ALA A 327 11.12 7.99 11.91
CA ALA A 327 10.82 9.34 12.33
C ALA A 327 9.92 9.33 13.57
N LYS A 328 10.34 10.07 14.61
CA LYS A 328 9.62 10.11 15.90
C LYS A 328 8.60 11.25 15.95
N ARG A 329 8.78 12.25 15.10
CA ARG A 329 8.08 13.53 15.13
C ARG A 329 7.56 13.82 13.72
N LEU A 330 6.30 14.28 13.64
CA LEU A 330 5.57 14.45 12.38
C LEU A 330 5.39 15.92 11.98
N ASP A 331 5.58 16.85 12.92
CA ASP A 331 5.60 18.28 12.59
C ASP A 331 6.83 18.61 11.75
N GLY A 332 6.67 19.52 10.79
CA GLY A 332 7.72 19.88 9.82
C GLY A 332 9.07 20.20 10.45
N PRO A 333 9.15 21.12 11.44
CA PRO A 333 10.42 21.48 12.07
C PRO A 333 11.12 20.30 12.76
N SER A 334 10.38 19.54 13.57
CA SER A 334 10.96 18.39 14.27
C SER A 334 11.35 17.25 13.33
N LEU A 335 10.58 17.02 12.27
CA LEU A 335 10.90 16.04 11.25
C LEU A 335 12.18 16.44 10.49
N LEU A 336 12.35 17.73 10.16
CA LEU A 336 13.57 18.24 9.56
C LEU A 336 14.79 18.01 10.47
N GLU A 337 14.65 18.28 11.77
CA GLU A 337 15.72 18.00 12.75
C GLU A 337 16.09 16.51 12.79
N ASP A 338 15.10 15.63 12.82
CA ASP A 338 15.27 14.17 12.79
C ASP A 338 16.06 13.75 11.53
N ILE A 339 15.67 14.24 10.36
CA ILE A 339 16.33 13.94 9.07
C ILE A 339 17.78 14.44 9.06
N LEU A 340 18.03 15.66 9.53
CA LEU A 340 19.38 16.23 9.59
C LEU A 340 20.26 15.48 10.60
N ALA A 341 19.71 15.07 11.74
CA ALA A 341 20.42 14.26 12.73
C ALA A 341 20.77 12.88 12.17
N PHE A 342 19.82 12.24 11.49
CA PHE A 342 20.08 10.96 10.82
C PHE A 342 21.15 11.09 9.73
N ASN A 343 21.07 12.11 8.86
CA ASN A 343 22.10 12.38 7.84
C ASN A 343 23.51 12.54 8.45
N ARG A 344 23.63 13.23 9.59
CA ARG A 344 24.93 13.36 10.30
C ARG A 344 25.44 12.00 10.81
N SER A 345 24.55 11.13 11.29
CA SER A 345 24.92 9.81 11.79
C SER A 345 25.47 8.87 10.70
N LEU A 346 25.03 9.05 9.45
CA LEU A 346 25.53 8.30 8.29
C LEU A 346 26.97 8.69 7.87
N HIS A 347 27.45 9.84 8.34
CA HIS A 347 28.76 10.40 7.98
C HIS A 347 29.52 10.80 9.26
N PRO A 348 29.95 9.82 10.08
CA PRO A 348 30.66 10.12 11.32
C PRO A 348 31.94 10.93 11.03
N LEU A 349 32.10 12.03 11.76
CA LEU A 349 33.27 12.90 11.63
C LEU A 349 34.53 12.12 12.03
N SER A 350 35.43 11.94 11.06
CA SER A 350 36.77 11.42 11.33
C SER A 350 37.66 12.57 11.78
N LEU A 351 37.88 12.68 13.08
CA LEU A 351 38.74 13.70 13.68
C LEU A 351 40.14 13.12 13.93
N LYS A 352 41.17 13.84 13.49
CA LYS A 352 42.56 13.60 13.89
C LYS A 352 43.01 14.77 14.77
N VAL A 353 43.46 14.47 15.98
CA VAL A 353 44.05 15.46 16.89
C VAL A 353 45.54 15.25 16.89
N ILE A 354 46.31 16.32 16.66
CA ILE A 354 47.76 16.33 16.82
C ILE A 354 48.08 17.25 18.00
N SER A 355 48.98 16.80 18.87
CA SER A 355 49.46 17.54 20.05
C SER A 355 50.51 18.58 19.65
#